data_AF-A0A235BYC0-F1
#
_entry.id   AF-A0A235BYC0-F1
#
_cell.length_a   1.000
_cell.length_b   1.000
_cell.length_c   1.000
_cell.angle_alpha   90.00
_cell.angle_beta   90.00
_cell.angle_gamma   90.00
#
_symmetry.space_group_name_H-M   'P 1'
#
loop_
_entity.id
_entity.type
_entity.pdbx_description
1 polymer ?
#
loop_
_entity_poly.entity_id
_entity_poly.type
_entity_poly.pdbx_seq_one_letter_code
_entity_poly.pdbx_strand_id
1 'polypeptide(L)'
;MYIFLSFLISFGAKYAGEFLDLPVSGRAQGMGSAYVTLARLSESPFWNPACIVKEEGRQVFLSHSESFGGMVNYNAVSFAMSDKMQGLGLAIYQIGYPDNIFSNDSVPTDTASVNDWVLYLTYGKRRELGEITASRLSFGVSAKTIYRNWREGSAYGIGIDGGMLYKSYPFSVGLYIENLTTTLLFWNVGTREFIAPLLKTGISYEVPVERFSGTLILAGGLDTNLENKITKLDVIKSDPHIGMEYVYKDRFAARFGWDKGDMSFGAGFKLGNLSVDYGQSYHPELGTNSRLSGNVDF
;
A
#
# COMPACT_ATOMS: atom_id res chain seq x y z
N MET A 1 -8.28 -20.23 -46.11
CA MET A 1 -8.77 -18.93 -45.61
C MET A 1 -8.24 -18.77 -44.20
N TYR A 2 -7.11 -18.10 -44.02
CA TYR A 2 -6.48 -17.89 -42.72
C TYR A 2 -7.05 -16.60 -42.13
N ILE A 3 -7.81 -16.70 -41.04
CA ILE A 3 -8.29 -15.55 -40.28
C ILE A 3 -7.12 -15.07 -39.43
N PHE A 4 -6.47 -13.99 -39.85
CA PHE A 4 -5.56 -13.24 -38.99
C PHE A 4 -6.42 -12.48 -37.97
N LEU A 5 -6.47 -12.98 -36.74
CA LEU A 5 -7.01 -12.23 -35.61
C LEU A 5 -5.90 -11.29 -35.13
N SER A 6 -5.93 -10.05 -35.61
CA SER A 6 -5.05 -8.98 -35.12
C SER A 6 -5.43 -8.64 -33.68
N PHE A 7 -4.66 -9.14 -32.71
CA PHE A 7 -4.74 -8.68 -31.33
C PHE A 7 -4.02 -7.34 -31.20
N LEU A 8 -4.73 -6.29 -30.80
CA LEU A 8 -4.11 -5.06 -30.31
C LEU A 8 -3.56 -5.34 -28.91
N ILE A 9 -2.25 -5.57 -28.84
CA ILE A 9 -1.51 -5.62 -27.57
C ILE A 9 -1.23 -4.16 -27.19
N SER A 10 -1.98 -3.63 -26.22
CA SER A 10 -1.64 -2.35 -25.59
C SER A 10 -0.61 -2.65 -24.50
N PHE A 11 0.66 -2.30 -24.73
CA PHE A 11 1.65 -2.26 -23.66
C PHE A 11 1.16 -1.24 -22.63
N GLY A 12 1.04 -1.69 -21.37
CA GLY A 12 0.61 -0.96 -20.18
C GLY A 12 0.06 0.45 -20.43
N ALA A 13 -1.25 0.66 -20.24
CA ALA A 13 -1.70 2.03 -20.10
C ALA A 13 -0.89 2.63 -18.94
N LYS A 14 -0.28 3.80 -19.16
CA LYS A 14 0.63 4.51 -18.24
C LYS A 14 0.07 4.69 -16.80
N TYR A 15 -1.21 4.42 -16.62
CA TYR A 15 -2.01 4.63 -15.42
C TYR A 15 -2.70 3.34 -14.89
N ALA A 16 -2.41 2.17 -15.48
CA ALA A 16 -3.11 0.90 -15.23
C ALA A 16 -3.16 0.48 -13.77
N GLY A 17 -2.14 0.84 -12.99
CA GLY A 17 -1.97 0.42 -11.59
C GLY A 17 -1.91 1.54 -10.57
N GLU A 18 -2.16 2.80 -10.92
CA GLU A 18 -2.04 3.90 -9.95
C GLU A 18 -2.98 3.77 -8.74
N PHE A 19 -4.13 3.12 -8.95
CA PHE A 19 -5.08 2.82 -7.89
C PHE A 19 -4.53 1.87 -6.81
N LEU A 20 -3.44 1.14 -7.09
CA LEU A 20 -2.73 0.29 -6.14
C LEU A 20 -1.70 1.07 -5.30
N ASP A 21 -1.26 2.25 -5.74
CA ASP A 21 -0.18 3.02 -5.09
C ASP A 21 -0.69 3.94 -3.96
N LEU A 22 -1.98 3.92 -3.65
CA LEU A 22 -2.56 4.77 -2.61
C LEU A 22 -2.23 4.24 -1.20
N PRO A 23 -1.84 5.12 -0.26
CA PRO A 23 -1.62 4.69 1.11
C PRO A 23 -2.89 4.08 1.70
N VAL A 24 -2.76 2.95 2.39
CA VAL A 24 -3.94 2.21 2.87
C VAL A 24 -4.34 2.58 4.30
N SER A 25 -3.44 3.17 5.10
CA SER A 25 -3.71 3.54 6.50
C SER A 25 -3.41 5.01 6.79
N GLY A 26 -4.08 5.57 7.81
CA GLY A 26 -3.80 6.93 8.29
C GLY A 26 -2.37 7.06 8.82
N ARG A 27 -1.83 5.99 9.43
CA ARG A 27 -0.42 5.93 9.84
C ARG A 27 0.53 6.01 8.65
N ALA A 28 0.29 5.24 7.59
CA ALA A 28 1.12 5.28 6.38
C ALA A 28 1.06 6.65 5.69
N GLN A 29 -0.14 7.23 5.59
CA GLN A 29 -0.31 8.56 5.00
C GLN A 29 0.39 9.64 5.82
N GLY A 30 0.25 9.64 7.15
CA GLY A 30 0.95 10.61 8.02
C GLY A 30 2.47 10.47 8.03
N MET A 31 2.99 9.34 7.53
CA MET A 31 4.41 9.06 7.36
C MET A 31 4.91 9.35 5.93
N GLY A 32 4.10 10.00 5.09
CA GLY A 32 4.49 10.30 3.70
C GLY A 32 4.83 9.04 2.92
N SER A 33 4.05 7.97 3.09
CA SER A 33 4.24 6.69 2.41
C SER A 33 5.58 5.97 2.69
N ALA A 34 6.43 6.49 3.59
CA ALA A 34 7.67 5.85 4.04
C ALA A 34 7.38 4.65 4.98
N TYR A 35 6.75 3.60 4.45
CA TYR A 35 6.06 2.59 5.25
C TYR A 35 6.47 1.14 4.96
N VAL A 36 7.36 0.91 3.99
CA VAL A 36 7.84 -0.42 3.54
C VAL A 36 8.37 -1.31 4.68
N THR A 37 8.98 -0.72 5.71
CA THR A 37 9.50 -1.44 6.88
C THR A 37 8.59 -1.34 8.10
N LEU A 38 7.58 -0.48 8.08
CA LEU A 38 6.80 -0.07 9.25
C LEU A 38 5.42 -0.70 9.35
N ALA A 39 4.90 -1.27 8.26
CA ALA A 39 3.59 -1.92 8.22
C ALA A 39 3.36 -2.88 9.39
N ARG A 40 2.16 -2.79 9.97
CA ARG A 40 1.65 -3.74 10.98
C ARG A 40 1.31 -5.07 10.31
N LEU A 41 1.11 -6.10 11.12
CA LEU A 41 0.80 -7.44 10.65
C LEU A 41 -0.42 -7.48 9.72
N SER A 42 -1.55 -6.85 10.08
CA SER A 42 -2.75 -6.76 9.21
C SER A 42 -2.61 -5.77 8.04
N GLU A 43 -1.68 -4.83 8.10
CA GLU A 43 -1.45 -3.86 7.02
C GLU A 43 -0.48 -4.40 5.95
N SER A 44 0.30 -5.42 6.31
CA SER A 44 1.30 -6.05 5.44
C SER A 44 0.80 -6.51 4.07
N PRO A 45 -0.43 -7.02 3.88
CA PRO A 45 -0.91 -7.42 2.55
C PRO A 45 -0.97 -6.28 1.55
N PHE A 46 -1.17 -5.05 2.02
CA PHE A 46 -1.25 -3.84 1.20
C PHE A 46 0.09 -3.14 0.99
N TRP A 47 1.09 -3.53 1.78
CA TRP A 47 2.44 -2.97 1.76
C TRP A 47 3.44 -4.10 1.52
N ASN A 48 4.45 -4.22 2.38
CA ASN A 48 5.45 -5.27 2.27
C ASN A 48 4.96 -6.56 2.94
N PRO A 49 4.69 -7.65 2.20
CA PRO A 49 4.17 -8.90 2.78
C PRO A 49 5.16 -9.56 3.75
N ALA A 50 6.46 -9.21 3.72
CA ALA A 50 7.42 -9.69 4.71
C ALA A 50 7.17 -9.11 6.12
N CYS A 51 6.36 -8.04 6.23
CA CYS A 51 5.98 -7.47 7.51
C CYS A 51 5.00 -8.35 8.31
N ILE A 52 4.36 -9.34 7.68
CA ILE A 52 3.34 -10.18 8.32
C ILE A 52 3.86 -11.01 9.50
N VAL A 53 5.19 -11.21 9.58
CA VAL A 53 5.86 -11.96 10.67
C VAL A 53 6.68 -11.04 11.59
N LYS A 54 6.45 -9.73 11.56
CA LYS A 54 7.17 -8.76 12.42
C LYS A 54 6.84 -8.92 13.89
N GLU A 55 5.60 -9.31 14.18
CA GLU A 55 5.01 -9.45 15.50
C GLU A 55 4.19 -10.74 15.57
N GLU A 56 3.87 -11.17 16.79
CA GLU A 56 3.04 -12.35 17.06
C GLU A 56 1.65 -11.88 17.44
N GLY A 57 0.63 -12.62 17.03
CA GLY A 57 -0.76 -12.34 17.38
C GLY A 57 -1.68 -12.32 16.16
N ARG A 58 -2.89 -11.82 16.36
CA ARG A 58 -3.90 -11.66 15.33
C ARG A 58 -4.33 -10.20 15.29
N GLN A 59 -4.57 -9.71 14.08
CA GLN A 59 -5.01 -8.34 13.88
C GLN A 59 -6.13 -8.27 12.86
N VAL A 60 -7.13 -7.45 13.17
CA VAL A 60 -8.10 -6.96 12.19
C VAL A 60 -7.81 -5.49 11.94
N PHE A 61 -7.85 -5.07 10.69
CA PHE A 61 -7.67 -3.68 10.29
C PHE A 61 -8.80 -3.23 9.38
N LEU A 62 -9.18 -1.96 9.57
CA LEU A 62 -10.21 -1.27 8.83
C LEU A 62 -9.66 0.10 8.45
N SER A 63 -9.95 0.56 7.23
CA SER A 63 -9.57 1.90 6.78
C SER A 63 -10.63 2.47 5.86
N HIS A 64 -10.81 3.77 5.99
CA HIS A 64 -11.69 4.56 5.16
C HIS A 64 -11.02 5.90 4.86
N SER A 65 -11.04 6.30 3.59
CA SER A 65 -10.68 7.64 3.18
C SER A 65 -11.60 8.16 2.10
N GLU A 66 -11.88 9.45 2.21
CA GLU A 66 -12.58 10.24 1.21
C GLU A 66 -11.59 11.25 0.64
N SER A 67 -11.50 11.32 -0.69
CA SER A 67 -10.72 12.33 -1.38
C SER A 67 -11.63 13.19 -2.23
N PHE A 68 -11.20 14.43 -2.47
CA PHE A 68 -11.90 15.39 -3.33
C PHE A 68 -13.36 15.66 -2.92
N GLY A 69 -13.61 15.87 -1.62
CA GLY A 69 -14.96 16.16 -1.12
C GLY A 69 -15.94 15.00 -1.25
N GLY A 70 -15.45 13.75 -1.13
CA GLY A 70 -16.28 12.54 -1.18
C GLY A 70 -16.43 11.92 -2.57
N MET A 71 -15.77 12.49 -3.59
CA MET A 71 -15.84 11.94 -4.95
C MET A 71 -15.09 10.61 -5.08
N VAL A 72 -13.98 10.41 -4.36
CA VAL A 72 -13.27 9.13 -4.34
C VAL A 72 -13.37 8.52 -2.96
N ASN A 73 -13.91 7.32 -2.88
CA ASN A 73 -13.95 6.52 -1.68
C ASN A 73 -12.94 5.37 -1.79
N TYR A 74 -12.18 5.18 -0.73
CA TYR A 74 -11.27 4.05 -0.56
C TYR A 74 -11.60 3.37 0.76
N ASN A 75 -11.89 2.08 0.70
CA ASN A 75 -12.22 1.26 1.85
C ASN A 75 -11.30 0.05 1.88
N ALA A 76 -10.71 -0.27 3.02
CA ALA A 76 -9.89 -1.47 3.18
C ALA A 76 -10.25 -2.23 4.46
N VAL A 77 -10.22 -3.55 4.36
CA VAL A 77 -10.42 -4.49 5.46
C VAL A 77 -9.36 -5.57 5.35
N SER A 78 -8.74 -5.94 6.47
CA SER A 78 -7.85 -7.08 6.49
C SER A 78 -7.86 -7.82 7.82
N PHE A 79 -7.51 -9.09 7.73
CA PHE A 79 -7.21 -9.94 8.86
C PHE A 79 -5.84 -10.57 8.63
N ALA A 80 -5.00 -10.61 9.65
CA ALA A 80 -3.78 -11.40 9.59
C ALA A 80 -3.48 -12.04 10.94
N MET A 81 -2.68 -13.10 10.90
CA MET A 81 -2.18 -13.80 12.07
C MET A 81 -0.74 -14.27 11.86
N SER A 82 0.05 -14.27 12.93
CA SER A 82 1.41 -14.80 12.90
C SER A 82 1.86 -15.34 14.26
N ASP A 83 2.73 -16.36 14.21
CA ASP A 83 3.47 -16.90 15.35
C ASP A 83 4.93 -16.37 15.39
N LYS A 84 5.22 -15.24 14.70
CA LYS A 84 6.55 -14.69 14.36
C LYS A 84 7.41 -15.50 13.40
N MET A 85 7.17 -16.79 13.21
CA MET A 85 7.95 -17.62 12.28
C MET A 85 7.28 -17.73 10.92
N GLN A 86 5.95 -17.83 10.92
CA GLN A 86 5.08 -17.87 9.78
C GLN A 86 3.88 -16.97 10.02
N GLY A 87 3.29 -16.46 8.95
CA GLY A 87 2.12 -15.60 9.02
C GLY A 87 1.25 -15.74 7.79
N LEU A 88 -0.05 -15.56 8.00
CA LEU A 88 -1.08 -15.60 6.97
C LEU A 88 -1.95 -14.37 7.08
N GLY A 89 -2.34 -13.82 5.92
CA GLY A 89 -3.15 -12.61 5.83
C GLY A 89 -4.16 -12.71 4.70
N LEU A 90 -5.34 -12.15 4.95
CA LEU A 90 -6.39 -11.94 3.98
C LEU A 90 -6.74 -10.45 4.00
N ALA A 91 -6.77 -9.82 2.84
CA ALA A 91 -7.08 -8.40 2.77
C ALA A 91 -7.91 -8.08 1.54
N ILE A 92 -8.81 -7.13 1.66
CA ILE A 92 -9.60 -6.61 0.56
C ILE A 92 -9.57 -5.09 0.62
N TYR A 93 -9.45 -4.45 -0.53
CA TYR A 93 -9.78 -3.03 -0.62
C TYR A 93 -10.66 -2.75 -1.84
N GLN A 94 -11.42 -1.68 -1.71
CA GLN A 94 -12.32 -1.16 -2.73
C GLN A 94 -12.01 0.31 -2.98
N ILE A 95 -12.00 0.69 -4.26
CA ILE A 95 -11.90 2.08 -4.71
C ILE A 95 -13.07 2.34 -5.63
N GLY A 96 -13.78 3.43 -5.39
CA GLY A 96 -14.83 3.83 -6.30
C GLY A 96 -15.27 5.27 -6.11
N TYR A 97 -16.02 5.75 -7.11
CA TYR A 97 -16.74 7.01 -7.05
C TYR A 97 -18.21 6.69 -6.78
N PRO A 98 -18.89 7.41 -5.87
CA PRO A 98 -20.35 7.34 -5.81
C PRO A 98 -20.92 7.87 -7.14
N ASP A 99 -22.10 7.39 -7.53
CA ASP A 99 -22.74 7.75 -8.80
C ASP A 99 -22.91 9.27 -8.93
N ASN A 100 -22.01 9.91 -9.68
CA ASN A 100 -22.11 11.33 -9.97
C ASN A 100 -22.82 11.51 -11.30
N ILE A 101 -24.07 11.97 -11.25
CA ILE A 101 -24.81 12.44 -12.42
C ILE A 101 -24.05 13.66 -12.95
N PHE A 102 -23.36 13.52 -14.09
CA PHE A 102 -22.83 14.67 -14.81
C PHE A 102 -24.01 15.47 -15.37
N SER A 103 -24.56 16.41 -14.60
CA SER A 103 -25.52 17.38 -15.13
C SER A 103 -24.75 18.51 -15.79
N ASN A 104 -24.49 18.39 -17.09
CA ASN A 104 -24.30 19.56 -17.93
C ASN A 104 -25.55 19.64 -18.81
N ASP A 105 -26.36 20.67 -18.57
CA ASP A 105 -27.54 21.09 -19.33
C ASP A 105 -28.33 20.01 -20.11
N SER A 106 -29.54 19.72 -19.61
CA SER A 106 -30.70 19.20 -20.37
C SER A 106 -30.66 17.78 -20.95
N VAL A 107 -29.55 17.03 -20.85
CA VAL A 107 -29.49 15.63 -21.30
C VAL A 107 -28.73 14.78 -20.27
N PRO A 108 -29.32 13.70 -19.70
CA PRO A 108 -28.58 12.78 -18.83
C PRO A 108 -27.46 12.14 -19.66
N THR A 109 -26.22 12.54 -19.42
CA THR A 109 -25.06 12.03 -20.14
C THR A 109 -24.29 11.08 -19.23
N ASP A 110 -24.48 9.78 -19.50
CA ASP A 110 -23.62 8.64 -19.12
C ASP A 110 -23.02 8.66 -17.70
N THR A 111 -23.67 7.97 -16.76
CA THR A 111 -23.14 7.75 -15.40
C THR A 111 -21.85 6.92 -15.46
N ALA A 112 -20.73 7.51 -15.01
CA ALA A 112 -19.46 6.81 -14.82
C ALA A 112 -19.39 6.25 -13.40
N SER A 113 -19.73 4.98 -13.19
CA SER A 113 -19.39 4.30 -11.94
C SER A 113 -18.05 3.59 -12.10
N VAL A 114 -17.11 3.83 -11.18
CA VAL A 114 -15.89 3.01 -11.06
C VAL A 114 -15.97 2.26 -9.76
N ASN A 115 -15.73 0.96 -9.79
CA ASN A 115 -15.74 0.14 -8.60
C ASN A 115 -14.70 -0.98 -8.74
N ASP A 116 -13.49 -0.67 -8.29
CA ASP A 116 -12.34 -1.54 -8.36
C ASP A 116 -12.16 -2.24 -7.02
N TRP A 117 -12.02 -3.56 -7.06
CA TRP A 117 -11.82 -4.43 -5.91
C TRP A 117 -10.53 -5.19 -6.05
N VAL A 118 -9.78 -5.28 -4.95
CA VAL A 118 -8.58 -6.11 -4.90
C VAL A 118 -8.61 -6.97 -3.66
N LEU A 119 -8.44 -8.28 -3.87
CA LEU A 119 -8.33 -9.28 -2.81
C LEU A 119 -6.90 -9.79 -2.77
N TYR A 120 -6.31 -9.87 -1.58
CA TYR A 120 -4.97 -10.37 -1.31
C TYR A 120 -5.03 -11.60 -0.41
N LEU A 121 -4.23 -12.60 -0.74
CA LEU A 121 -3.85 -13.71 0.14
C LEU A 121 -2.34 -13.67 0.35
N THR A 122 -1.93 -13.39 1.58
CA THR A 122 -0.53 -13.17 1.94
C THR A 122 -0.01 -14.31 2.80
N TYR A 123 1.21 -14.76 2.51
CA TYR A 123 1.98 -15.64 3.36
C TYR A 123 3.38 -15.07 3.58
N GLY A 124 3.90 -15.20 4.79
CA GLY A 124 5.27 -14.80 5.10
C GLY A 124 5.96 -15.78 6.02
N LYS A 125 7.29 -15.76 5.94
CA LYS A 125 8.18 -16.60 6.75
C LYS A 125 9.38 -15.80 7.23
N ARG A 126 9.74 -16.00 8.49
CA ARG A 126 10.94 -15.45 9.11
C ARG A 126 12.04 -16.51 9.18
N ARG A 127 13.28 -16.04 9.00
CA ARG A 127 14.52 -16.76 9.31
C ARG A 127 15.34 -15.92 10.27
N GLU A 128 15.75 -16.53 11.37
CA GLU A 128 16.68 -15.92 12.31
C GLU A 128 18.11 -16.09 11.79
N LEU A 129 18.89 -15.01 11.84
CA LEU A 129 20.26 -15.00 11.28
C LEU A 129 21.33 -15.03 12.37
N GLY A 130 21.01 -14.61 13.59
CA GLY A 130 21.91 -14.74 14.73
C GLY A 130 21.22 -14.41 16.04
N GLU A 131 21.37 -15.29 17.03
CA GLU A 131 20.81 -15.11 18.39
C GLU A 131 21.44 -13.91 19.10
N ILE A 132 22.74 -13.66 18.88
CA ILE A 132 23.51 -12.60 19.56
C ILE A 132 23.12 -11.20 19.06
N THR A 133 22.85 -11.04 17.76
CA THR A 133 22.47 -9.74 17.16
C THR A 133 20.96 -9.50 17.11
N ALA A 134 20.15 -10.49 17.54
CA ALA A 134 18.70 -10.50 17.38
C ALA A 134 18.23 -10.14 15.93
N SER A 135 19.09 -10.42 14.95
CA SER A 135 18.88 -10.06 13.56
C SER A 135 18.04 -11.11 12.85
N ARG A 136 17.09 -10.63 12.05
CA ARG A 136 16.12 -11.49 11.35
C ARG A 136 15.90 -11.04 9.93
N LEU A 137 15.69 -12.03 9.07
CA LEU A 137 15.32 -11.83 7.68
C LEU A 137 13.96 -12.47 7.45
N SER A 138 13.01 -11.68 6.97
CA SER A 138 11.66 -12.11 6.67
C SER A 138 11.41 -12.00 5.18
N PHE A 139 10.66 -12.96 4.66
CA PHE A 139 10.21 -13.01 3.27
C PHE A 139 8.69 -13.10 3.27
N GLY A 140 8.05 -12.48 2.29
CA GLY A 140 6.61 -12.55 2.10
C GLY A 140 6.24 -12.60 0.64
N VAL A 141 5.10 -13.22 0.36
CA VAL A 141 4.48 -13.27 -0.96
C VAL A 141 2.98 -12.99 -0.79
N SER A 142 2.41 -12.24 -1.72
CA SER A 142 0.99 -11.95 -1.75
C SER A 142 0.44 -12.31 -3.12
N ALA A 143 -0.53 -13.22 -3.19
CA ALA A 143 -1.32 -13.43 -4.39
C ALA A 143 -2.48 -12.44 -4.36
N LYS A 144 -2.69 -11.71 -5.46
CA LYS A 144 -3.80 -10.77 -5.58
C LYS A 144 -4.70 -11.08 -6.76
N THR A 145 -5.99 -10.85 -6.57
CA THR A 145 -6.98 -10.84 -7.64
C THR A 145 -7.60 -9.46 -7.70
N ILE A 146 -7.80 -8.96 -8.92
CA ILE A 146 -8.30 -7.62 -9.19
C ILE A 146 -9.59 -7.78 -9.98
N TYR A 147 -10.64 -7.11 -9.56
CA TYR A 147 -11.82 -6.89 -10.37
C TYR A 147 -11.96 -5.39 -10.59
N ARG A 148 -12.08 -4.97 -11.84
CA ARG A 148 -12.31 -3.58 -12.20
C ARG A 148 -13.64 -3.45 -12.89
N ASN A 149 -14.37 -2.41 -12.57
CA ASN A 149 -15.56 -2.01 -13.30
C ASN A 149 -15.40 -0.55 -13.70
N TRP A 150 -15.35 -0.28 -14.99
CA TRP A 150 -15.19 1.05 -15.57
C TRP A 150 -16.27 1.27 -16.64
N ARG A 151 -16.49 2.53 -17.04
CA ARG A 151 -17.53 2.93 -18.03
C ARG A 151 -17.67 1.99 -19.23
N GLU A 152 -16.55 1.53 -19.77
CA GLU A 152 -16.48 0.82 -21.04
C GLU A 152 -16.42 -0.71 -20.89
N GLY A 153 -16.34 -1.22 -19.65
CA GLY A 153 -16.28 -2.66 -19.41
C GLY A 153 -15.73 -3.05 -18.05
N SER A 154 -15.60 -4.36 -17.86
CA SER A 154 -15.06 -4.95 -16.64
C SER A 154 -13.78 -5.74 -16.92
N ALA A 155 -12.84 -5.71 -15.98
CA ALA A 155 -11.62 -6.48 -16.06
C ALA A 155 -11.46 -7.43 -14.87
N TYR A 156 -10.89 -8.61 -15.13
CA TYR A 156 -10.36 -9.48 -14.09
C TYR A 156 -8.85 -9.57 -14.20
N GLY A 157 -8.16 -9.57 -13.07
CA GLY A 157 -6.72 -9.70 -13.04
C GLY A 157 -6.20 -10.56 -11.90
N ILE A 158 -4.98 -11.04 -12.10
CA ILE A 158 -4.25 -11.86 -11.13
C ILE A 158 -2.81 -11.37 -11.11
N GLY A 159 -2.27 -11.20 -9.91
CA GLY A 159 -0.91 -10.73 -9.68
C GLY A 159 -0.26 -11.43 -8.50
N ILE A 160 1.06 -11.34 -8.43
CA ILE A 160 1.85 -11.75 -7.28
C ILE A 160 2.74 -10.60 -6.88
N ASP A 161 2.81 -10.32 -5.59
CA ASP A 161 3.72 -9.36 -4.98
C ASP A 161 4.72 -10.09 -4.09
N GLY A 162 5.94 -9.54 -3.97
CA GLY A 162 7.02 -10.15 -3.20
C GLY A 162 7.69 -9.15 -2.26
N GLY A 163 8.06 -9.60 -1.07
CA GLY A 163 8.61 -8.74 -0.03
C GLY A 163 9.76 -9.37 0.72
N MET A 164 10.68 -8.52 1.16
CA MET A 164 11.79 -8.85 2.05
C MET A 164 11.90 -7.78 3.13
N LEU A 165 12.26 -8.22 4.34
CA LEU A 165 12.50 -7.33 5.47
C LEU A 165 13.66 -7.87 6.30
N TYR A 166 14.74 -7.10 6.37
CA TYR A 166 15.82 -7.30 7.32
C TYR A 166 15.62 -6.39 8.52
N LYS A 167 15.60 -6.94 9.74
CA LYS A 167 15.51 -6.17 10.98
C LYS A 167 16.68 -6.50 11.89
N SER A 168 17.42 -5.48 12.29
CA SER A 168 18.51 -5.53 13.27
C SER A 168 18.45 -4.25 14.08
N TYR A 169 17.86 -4.32 15.29
CA TYR A 169 17.60 -3.14 16.10
C TYR A 169 18.89 -2.29 16.27
N PRO A 170 18.84 -0.96 16.08
CA PRO A 170 17.64 -0.11 15.93
C PRO A 170 17.13 0.09 14.49
N PHE A 171 17.71 -0.57 13.49
CA PHE A 171 17.35 -0.32 12.08
C PHE A 171 16.59 -1.48 11.42
N SER A 172 15.84 -1.13 10.37
CA SER A 172 15.22 -2.10 9.46
C SER A 172 15.39 -1.65 8.03
N VAL A 173 15.62 -2.61 7.13
CA VAL A 173 15.71 -2.39 5.68
C VAL A 173 14.73 -3.30 5.00
N GLY A 174 13.94 -2.76 4.08
CA GLY A 174 12.87 -3.47 3.40
C GLY A 174 12.95 -3.28 1.90
N LEU A 175 12.52 -4.32 1.20
CA LEU A 175 12.33 -4.33 -0.24
C LEU A 175 10.96 -4.94 -0.51
N TYR A 176 10.18 -4.30 -1.36
CA TYR A 176 8.87 -4.75 -1.78
C TYR A 176 8.77 -4.58 -3.29
N ILE A 177 8.46 -5.65 -4.01
CA ILE A 177 8.20 -5.61 -5.44
C ILE A 177 6.73 -5.90 -5.62
N GLU A 178 6.00 -4.84 -5.93
CA GLU A 178 4.61 -4.91 -6.30
C GLU A 178 4.49 -5.34 -7.77
N ASN A 179 3.52 -6.19 -8.10
CA ASN A 179 3.34 -6.80 -9.41
C ASN A 179 4.61 -7.55 -9.87
N LEU A 180 5.25 -8.31 -8.97
CA LEU A 180 6.47 -9.08 -9.22
C LEU A 180 6.40 -9.92 -10.52
N THR A 181 5.24 -10.51 -10.80
CA THR A 181 5.03 -11.33 -12.00
C THR A 181 4.41 -10.59 -13.18
N THR A 182 4.30 -9.25 -13.11
CA THR A 182 3.45 -8.41 -13.98
C THR A 182 1.98 -8.81 -13.88
N THR A 183 1.14 -7.92 -13.38
CA THR A 183 -0.28 -8.23 -13.20
C THR A 183 -1.00 -8.11 -14.52
N LEU A 184 -1.71 -9.17 -14.92
CA LEU A 184 -2.50 -9.20 -16.15
C LEU A 184 -3.93 -8.77 -15.85
N LEU A 185 -4.49 -7.88 -16.65
CA LEU A 185 -5.89 -7.50 -16.65
C LEU A 185 -6.55 -7.97 -17.96
N PHE A 186 -7.59 -8.78 -17.85
CA PHE A 186 -8.40 -9.29 -18.95
C PHE A 186 -9.72 -8.53 -18.98
N TRP A 187 -9.87 -7.66 -19.98
CA TRP A 187 -11.09 -6.89 -20.18
C TRP A 187 -12.11 -7.70 -20.99
N ASN A 188 -13.38 -7.59 -20.63
CA ASN A 188 -14.49 -8.22 -21.35
C ASN A 188 -14.65 -7.72 -22.80
N VAL A 189 -14.14 -6.54 -23.13
CA VAL A 189 -14.08 -5.98 -24.49
C VAL A 189 -12.97 -6.58 -25.36
N GLY A 190 -12.27 -7.61 -24.86
CA GLY A 190 -11.27 -8.37 -25.62
C GLY A 190 -9.85 -7.79 -25.58
N THR A 191 -9.64 -6.70 -24.85
CA THR A 191 -8.31 -6.11 -24.63
C THR A 191 -7.61 -6.75 -23.43
N ARG A 192 -6.28 -6.70 -23.46
CA ARG A 192 -5.42 -7.10 -22.34
C ARG A 192 -4.56 -5.92 -21.94
N GLU A 193 -4.42 -5.73 -20.66
CA GLU A 193 -3.62 -4.66 -20.06
C GLU A 193 -2.67 -5.27 -19.02
N PHE A 194 -1.52 -4.65 -18.84
CA PHE A 194 -0.44 -5.13 -17.97
C PHE A 194 -0.11 -4.03 -16.97
N ILE A 195 0.02 -4.40 -15.69
CA ILE A 195 0.55 -3.53 -14.65
C ILE A 195 2.00 -3.90 -14.42
N ALA A 196 2.90 -2.94 -14.70
CA ALA A 196 4.33 -3.14 -14.58
C ALA A 196 4.78 -3.35 -13.12
N PRO A 197 5.90 -4.05 -12.89
CA PRO A 197 6.48 -4.15 -11.56
C PRO A 197 6.93 -2.79 -10.99
N LEU A 198 6.64 -2.56 -9.71
CA LEU A 198 7.06 -1.39 -8.96
C LEU A 198 7.95 -1.84 -7.79
N LEU A 199 9.21 -1.39 -7.81
CA LEU A 199 10.15 -1.67 -6.73
C LEU A 199 10.08 -0.56 -5.68
N LYS A 200 9.60 -0.90 -4.48
CA LYS A 200 9.63 -0.06 -3.29
C LYS A 200 10.77 -0.49 -2.38
N THR A 201 11.61 0.45 -1.98
CA THR A 201 12.69 0.24 -1.00
C THR A 201 12.46 1.12 0.20
N GLY A 202 12.88 0.65 1.39
CA GLY A 202 12.72 1.45 2.60
C GLY A 202 13.74 1.14 3.68
N ILE A 203 14.01 2.15 4.49
CA ILE A 203 14.80 2.06 5.71
C ILE A 203 14.04 2.73 6.84
N SER A 204 14.15 2.19 8.05
CA SER A 204 13.68 2.86 9.25
C SER A 204 14.68 2.72 10.39
N TYR A 205 14.70 3.72 11.28
CA TYR A 205 15.57 3.81 12.44
C TYR A 205 14.76 4.22 13.68
N GLU A 206 14.82 3.42 14.73
CA GLU A 206 14.09 3.63 15.99
C GLU A 206 15.03 4.24 17.04
N VAL A 207 14.66 5.41 17.60
CA VAL A 207 15.43 6.15 18.61
C VAL A 207 14.60 6.24 19.89
N PRO A 208 14.97 5.51 20.96
CA PRO A 208 14.37 5.71 22.27
C PRO A 208 14.68 7.11 22.81
N VAL A 209 13.66 7.83 23.24
CA VAL A 209 13.75 9.16 23.84
C VAL A 209 13.26 9.07 25.29
N GLU A 210 14.09 8.45 26.14
CA GLU A 210 13.75 8.13 27.53
C GLU A 210 13.30 9.37 28.34
N ARG A 211 13.97 10.51 28.14
CA ARG A 211 13.66 11.79 28.81
C ARG A 211 12.20 12.23 28.64
N PHE A 212 11.57 11.87 27.53
CA PHE A 212 10.19 12.22 27.22
C PHE A 212 9.28 10.99 27.15
N SER A 213 9.72 9.83 27.66
CA SER A 213 8.95 8.58 27.67
C SER A 213 8.36 8.23 26.29
N GLY A 214 9.15 8.39 25.23
CA GLY A 214 8.69 8.11 23.89
C GLY A 214 9.76 7.54 22.97
N THR A 215 9.35 7.18 21.76
CA THR A 215 10.20 6.63 20.72
C THR A 215 10.03 7.47 19.47
N LEU A 216 11.15 7.95 18.92
CA LEU A 216 11.19 8.61 17.63
C LEU A 216 11.55 7.58 16.56
N ILE A 217 10.76 7.51 15.50
CA ILE A 217 10.98 6.62 14.36
C ILE A 217 11.19 7.49 13.14
N LEU A 218 12.34 7.33 12.50
CA LEU A 218 12.65 7.95 11.21
C LEU A 218 12.54 6.89 10.13
N ALA A 219 11.91 7.22 9.01
CA ALA A 219 11.78 6.32 7.87
C ALA A 219 12.01 7.07 6.56
N GLY A 220 12.53 6.36 5.58
CA GLY A 220 12.66 6.86 4.22
C GLY A 220 12.59 5.72 3.22
N GLY A 221 12.23 6.03 1.99
CA GLY A 221 12.08 5.03 0.94
C GLY A 221 12.11 5.63 -0.46
N LEU A 222 12.16 4.74 -1.45
CA LEU A 222 12.13 5.08 -2.87
C LEU A 222 11.22 4.10 -3.60
N ASP A 223 10.33 4.63 -4.45
CA ASP A 223 9.52 3.85 -5.38
C ASP A 223 10.06 3.99 -6.79
N THR A 224 10.35 2.87 -7.44
CA THR A 224 11.02 2.81 -8.73
C THR A 224 10.24 1.95 -9.70
N ASN A 225 9.62 2.58 -10.69
CA ASN A 225 8.87 1.87 -11.73
C ASN A 225 9.83 1.16 -12.70
N LEU A 226 9.68 -0.16 -12.83
CA LEU A 226 10.53 -1.05 -13.63
C LEU A 226 10.04 -1.25 -15.08
N GLU A 227 9.00 -0.53 -15.50
CA GLU A 227 8.46 -0.59 -16.86
C GLU A 227 9.56 -0.38 -17.93
N ASN A 228 9.74 -1.36 -18.82
CA ASN A 228 10.64 -1.33 -19.98
C ASN A 228 12.15 -1.09 -19.70
N LYS A 229 12.63 -1.26 -18.46
CA LYS A 229 13.98 -0.80 -18.04
C LYS A 229 15.04 -1.87 -17.79
N ILE A 230 14.75 -3.16 -17.96
CA ILE A 230 15.79 -4.20 -17.89
C ILE A 230 16.75 -4.12 -19.10
N THR A 231 16.32 -3.49 -20.21
CA THR A 231 17.05 -3.47 -21.49
C THR A 231 17.55 -2.11 -21.95
N LYS A 232 17.26 -1.00 -21.24
CA LYS A 232 17.72 0.35 -21.60
C LYS A 232 18.30 1.08 -20.39
N LEU A 233 19.50 1.64 -20.56
CA LEU A 233 20.23 2.46 -19.59
C LEU A 233 19.61 3.87 -19.49
N ASP A 234 18.30 3.94 -19.25
CA ASP A 234 17.57 5.20 -19.08
C ASP A 234 17.67 5.67 -17.63
N VAL A 235 17.59 6.97 -17.39
CA VAL A 235 17.69 7.53 -16.03
C VAL A 235 16.56 6.97 -15.17
N ILE A 236 16.92 6.29 -14.08
CA ILE A 236 15.96 5.72 -13.13
C ILE A 236 15.23 6.87 -12.43
N LYS A 237 13.98 7.12 -12.83
CA LYS A 237 13.06 7.97 -12.06
C LYS A 237 12.58 7.17 -10.84
N SER A 238 12.92 7.69 -9.67
CA SER A 238 12.49 7.16 -8.38
C SER A 238 11.79 8.27 -7.60
N ASP A 239 10.68 7.91 -6.99
CA ASP A 239 9.86 8.78 -6.16
C ASP A 239 10.29 8.63 -4.69
N PRO A 240 10.80 9.69 -4.04
CA PRO A 240 11.26 9.59 -2.66
C PRO A 240 10.16 9.81 -1.64
N HIS A 241 10.33 9.14 -0.50
CA HIS A 241 9.45 9.17 0.66
C HIS A 241 10.25 9.42 1.92
N ILE A 242 9.76 10.28 2.81
CA ILE A 242 10.37 10.53 4.12
C ILE A 242 9.25 10.61 5.18
N GLY A 243 9.46 9.94 6.31
CA GLY A 243 8.51 9.92 7.41
C GLY A 243 9.19 10.04 8.78
N MET A 244 8.49 10.67 9.71
CA MET A 244 8.88 10.81 11.11
C MET A 244 7.67 10.55 12.00
N GLU A 245 7.80 9.63 12.96
CA GLU A 245 6.77 9.31 13.95
C GLU A 245 7.36 9.46 15.35
N TYR A 246 6.70 10.21 16.22
CA TYR A 246 7.00 10.24 17.65
C TYR A 246 5.86 9.57 18.41
N VAL A 247 6.17 8.48 19.12
CA VAL A 247 5.22 7.73 19.94
C VAL A 247 5.47 8.02 21.41
N TYR A 248 4.54 8.69 22.07
CA TYR A 248 4.55 8.98 23.49
C TYR A 248 3.85 7.88 24.29
N LYS A 249 4.60 7.25 25.21
CA LYS A 249 4.14 6.20 26.14
C LYS A 249 3.38 5.04 25.47
N ASP A 250 3.78 4.67 24.26
CA ASP A 250 3.13 3.64 23.44
C ASP A 250 1.62 3.88 23.23
N ARG A 251 1.17 5.14 23.38
CA ARG A 251 -0.24 5.51 23.35
C ARG A 251 -0.55 6.58 22.34
N PHE A 252 0.23 7.64 22.25
CA PHE A 252 -0.07 8.77 21.38
C PHE A 252 1.02 8.93 20.34
N ALA A 253 0.65 8.97 19.07
CA ALA A 253 1.58 9.16 17.98
C ALA A 253 1.32 10.50 17.29
N ALA A 254 2.40 11.23 17.00
CA ALA A 254 2.39 12.38 16.11
C ALA A 254 3.32 12.10 14.94
N ARG A 255 2.90 12.45 13.72
CA ARG A 255 3.57 12.06 12.49
C ARG A 255 3.69 13.22 11.53
N PHE A 256 4.80 13.22 10.82
CA PHE A 256 5.08 14.11 9.72
C PHE A 256 5.68 13.30 8.58
N GLY A 257 5.32 13.63 7.34
CA GLY A 257 5.88 12.97 6.18
C GLY A 257 5.93 13.85 4.95
N TRP A 258 6.72 13.40 3.99
CA TRP A 258 6.89 14.00 2.68
C TRP A 258 6.88 12.90 1.62
N ASP A 259 6.00 13.03 0.63
CA ASP A 259 5.73 12.03 -0.42
C ASP A 259 5.67 12.76 -1.76
N LYS A 260 6.64 12.54 -2.65
CA LYS A 260 6.65 13.07 -4.04
C LYS A 260 6.40 14.59 -4.17
N GLY A 261 6.77 15.37 -3.16
CA GLY A 261 6.56 16.83 -3.14
C GLY A 261 5.46 17.28 -2.17
N ASP A 262 4.58 16.38 -1.75
CA ASP A 262 3.46 16.66 -0.86
C ASP A 262 3.83 16.45 0.59
N MET A 263 3.35 17.35 1.45
CA MET A 263 3.51 17.22 2.89
C MET A 263 2.33 16.43 3.47
N SER A 264 2.61 15.67 4.52
CA SER A 264 1.60 14.92 5.25
C SER A 264 1.80 15.02 6.75
N PHE A 265 0.69 14.88 7.46
CA PHE A 265 0.61 14.90 8.92
C PHE A 265 -0.25 13.75 9.38
N GLY A 266 0.01 13.24 10.57
CA GLY A 266 -0.83 12.21 11.16
C GLY A 266 -0.81 12.21 12.67
N ALA A 267 -1.86 11.65 13.23
CA ALA A 267 -1.98 11.40 14.66
C ALA A 267 -2.49 9.99 14.88
N GLY A 268 -2.09 9.37 15.97
CA GLY A 268 -2.57 8.05 16.34
C GLY A 268 -2.80 7.95 17.83
N PHE A 269 -3.76 7.12 18.23
CA PHE A 269 -3.91 6.74 19.62
C PHE A 269 -4.08 5.23 19.79
N LYS A 270 -3.54 4.67 20.87
CA LYS A 270 -3.70 3.27 21.28
C LYS A 270 -4.38 3.19 22.64
N LEU A 271 -5.47 2.43 22.72
CA LEU A 271 -6.23 2.15 23.93
C LEU A 271 -6.45 0.64 24.07
N GLY A 272 -5.68 0.01 24.96
CA GLY A 272 -5.66 -1.45 25.08
C GLY A 272 -5.22 -2.09 23.76
N ASN A 273 -6.10 -2.90 23.19
CA ASN A 273 -5.87 -3.60 21.94
C ASN A 273 -6.33 -2.82 20.69
N LEU A 274 -7.01 -1.69 20.86
CA LEU A 274 -7.46 -0.84 19.77
C LEU A 274 -6.43 0.24 19.47
N SER A 275 -6.01 0.35 18.22
CA SER A 275 -5.25 1.48 17.69
C SER A 275 -6.09 2.21 16.64
N VAL A 276 -6.11 3.53 16.67
CA VAL A 276 -6.76 4.37 15.67
C VAL A 276 -5.74 5.39 15.16
N ASP A 277 -5.69 5.54 13.85
CA ASP A 277 -4.75 6.43 13.17
C ASP A 277 -5.49 7.31 12.18
N TYR A 278 -5.18 8.60 12.22
CA TYR A 278 -5.60 9.59 11.24
C TYR A 278 -4.37 10.09 10.48
N GLY A 279 -4.51 10.23 9.17
CA GLY A 279 -3.49 10.80 8.29
C GLY A 279 -4.12 11.80 7.33
N GLN A 280 -3.36 12.82 6.98
CA GLN A 280 -3.76 13.84 6.01
C GLN A 280 -2.56 14.20 5.15
N SER A 281 -2.74 14.23 3.83
CA SER A 281 -1.77 14.79 2.89
C SER A 281 -2.32 16.05 2.24
N TYR A 282 -1.41 16.95 1.87
CA TYR A 282 -1.71 18.21 1.21
C TYR A 282 -1.04 18.25 -0.15
N HIS A 283 -1.84 18.31 -1.21
CA HIS A 283 -1.38 18.51 -2.58
C HIS A 283 -1.83 19.90 -3.06
N PRO A 284 -0.94 20.73 -3.65
CA PRO A 284 -1.26 22.11 -4.01
C PRO A 284 -2.50 22.27 -4.92
N GLU A 285 -2.66 21.38 -5.90
CA GLU A 285 -3.75 21.43 -6.89
C GLU A 285 -4.99 20.60 -6.52
N LEU A 286 -4.78 19.48 -5.81
CA LEU A 286 -5.81 18.47 -5.54
C LEU A 286 -6.45 18.64 -4.15
N GLY A 287 -5.90 19.55 -3.33
CA GLY A 287 -6.37 19.83 -1.99
C GLY A 287 -5.91 18.80 -0.97
N THR A 288 -6.71 18.63 0.08
CA THR A 288 -6.38 17.71 1.18
C THR A 288 -7.03 16.35 0.98
N ASN A 289 -6.27 15.30 1.23
CA ASN A 289 -6.78 13.94 1.32
C ASN A 289 -6.63 13.44 2.75
N SER A 290 -7.70 12.93 3.36
CA SER A 290 -7.71 12.46 4.74
C SER A 290 -8.10 11.00 4.84
N ARG A 291 -7.48 10.28 5.77
CA ARG A 291 -7.72 8.86 6.02
C ARG A 291 -7.83 8.55 7.49
N LEU A 292 -8.83 7.74 7.83
CA LEU A 292 -9.01 7.17 9.14
C LEU A 292 -8.83 5.65 9.06
N SER A 293 -8.05 5.10 9.96
CA SER A 293 -7.87 3.65 10.06
C SER A 293 -7.88 3.17 11.50
N GLY A 294 -8.39 1.97 11.72
CA GLY A 294 -8.42 1.28 13.00
C GLY A 294 -7.79 -0.10 12.91
N ASN A 295 -7.15 -0.53 13.98
CA ASN A 295 -6.53 -1.85 14.11
C ASN A 295 -6.84 -2.43 15.49
N VAL A 296 -7.20 -3.71 15.55
CA VAL A 296 -7.53 -4.42 16.79
C VAL A 296 -6.64 -5.65 16.92
N ASP A 297 -5.86 -5.71 18.00
CA ASP A 297 -4.99 -6.82 18.39
C ASP A 297 -5.77 -7.87 19.23
N PHE A 298 -5.61 -9.19 19.00
CA PHE A 298 -6.17 -10.24 19.87
C PHE A 298 -5.49 -11.62 19.72
#